data_AF-A0A9E8ZEF4-F1
#
_entry.id   AF-A0A9E8ZEF4-F1
#
_cell.length_a   1.000
_cell.length_b   1.000
_cell.length_c   1.000
_cell.angle_alpha   90.00
_cell.angle_beta   90.00
_cell.angle_gamma   90.00
#
_symmetry.space_group_name_H-M   'P 1'
#
loop_
_entity.id
_entity.type
_entity.pdbx_description
1 polymer ?
#
loop_
_entity_poly.entity_id
_entity_poly.type
_entity_poly.pdbx_seq_one_letter_code
_entity_poly.pdbx_strand_id
1 'polypeptide(L)'
;MARFTTGDPIPWFTLPSTSNASYHFDTVGGHRVVLFFFGSSRVPRSARLVQEFCQYQAQFAAFNIPFFGVSIDPDDVHLKDAIEYPTYCKFLWDFNQEISQRFGVCELDQEAVYYTPTVFVLDRNLRVLQVFPVEDPQGDEFVDRVMAFLQQLPEFDPPCMAARQAPILTIPHAVDRSLCQRLIDHYEFTGGEESGFMREVEGKTVAILDENFKKRRDVLIRDTALLEQINTFVLRRISPEIKKAFQFEITRFERHVVACYEAHNQGFFNRHRDNTTRGTAHRRFAMTLNLNTGYEGGCLWFPEYGTQLYRPDVGEAIIFSCSLLHEVTPVTQGRRFALLSFFYDDEDAKLREQNRKYLASTVKSTPAPPPDPAPTHTSDVML
;
A
#
# COMPACT_ATOMS: atom_id res chain seq x y z
N MET A 1 11.08 17.31 -2.65
CA MET A 1 10.68 15.88 -2.74
C MET A 1 9.24 15.71 -2.27
N ALA A 2 8.51 14.70 -2.74
CA ALA A 2 7.14 14.44 -2.27
C ALA A 2 7.17 13.90 -0.83
N ARG A 3 6.43 14.53 0.08
CA ARG A 3 6.34 14.09 1.48
C ARG A 3 5.70 12.69 1.58
N PHE A 4 6.17 11.87 2.51
CA PHE A 4 5.56 10.58 2.81
C PHE A 4 4.19 10.75 3.47
N THR A 5 3.27 9.84 3.16
CA THR A 5 1.90 9.81 3.66
C THR A 5 1.52 8.40 4.10
N THR A 6 0.46 8.26 4.90
CA THR A 6 -0.04 6.96 5.37
C THR A 6 -0.21 5.96 4.22
N GLY A 7 0.42 4.79 4.35
CA GLY A 7 0.44 3.72 3.35
C GLY A 7 1.69 3.70 2.47
N ASP A 8 2.48 4.78 2.42
CA ASP A 8 3.73 4.80 1.67
C ASP A 8 4.80 3.93 2.36
N PRO A 9 5.54 3.08 1.62
CA PRO A 9 6.74 2.44 2.13
C PRO A 9 7.85 3.49 2.30
N ILE A 10 8.61 3.39 3.38
CA ILE A 10 9.80 4.23 3.55
C ILE A 10 11.01 3.61 2.82
N PRO A 11 11.94 4.42 2.29
CA PRO A 11 13.18 3.91 1.73
C PRO A 11 14.01 3.27 2.83
N TRP A 12 14.65 2.15 2.51
CA TRP A 12 15.63 1.55 3.41
C TRP A 12 16.92 2.36 3.39
N PHE A 13 17.60 2.42 4.52
CA PHE A 13 18.83 3.18 4.68
C PHE A 13 19.73 2.53 5.71
N THR A 14 21.01 2.92 5.68
CA THR A 14 22.01 2.50 6.66
C THR A 14 22.66 3.76 7.24
N LEU A 15 22.70 3.86 8.57
CA LEU A 15 23.33 4.97 9.27
C LEU A 15 24.18 4.46 10.43
N PRO A 16 25.25 5.18 10.83
CA PRO A 16 25.87 4.97 12.12
C PRO A 16 24.84 5.16 13.25
N SER A 17 24.98 4.41 14.33
CA SER A 17 24.04 4.43 15.45
C SER A 17 24.75 4.41 16.80
N THR A 18 23.98 4.53 17.87
CA THR A 18 24.46 4.31 19.24
C THR A 18 24.91 2.87 19.52
N SER A 19 24.48 1.91 18.69
CA SER A 19 24.76 0.48 18.88
C SER A 19 25.93 -0.04 18.05
N ASN A 20 26.09 0.46 16.82
CA ASN A 20 27.15 0.07 15.89
C ASN A 20 27.30 1.12 14.77
N ALA A 21 28.40 1.04 14.02
CA ALA A 21 28.76 2.02 12.98
C ALA A 21 27.96 1.89 11.67
N SER A 22 27.16 0.84 11.48
CA SER A 22 26.44 0.56 10.24
C SER A 22 25.12 -0.16 10.56
N TYR A 23 24.14 0.60 11.03
CA TYR A 23 22.82 0.08 11.37
C TYR A 23 21.94 0.04 10.12
N HIS A 24 21.62 -1.16 9.66
CA HIS A 24 20.72 -1.42 8.54
C HIS A 24 19.27 -1.30 9.02
N PHE A 25 18.59 -0.19 8.71
CA PHE A 25 17.28 0.11 9.28
C PHE A 25 16.21 -0.92 8.90
N ASP A 26 16.29 -1.49 7.70
CA ASP A 26 15.35 -2.49 7.20
C ASP A 26 15.24 -3.75 8.07
N THR A 27 16.29 -4.07 8.82
CA THR A 27 16.33 -5.24 9.73
C THR A 27 15.35 -5.15 10.90
N VAL A 28 14.78 -3.97 11.18
CA VAL A 28 13.74 -3.79 12.20
C VAL A 28 12.33 -4.20 11.72
N GLY A 29 12.19 -4.56 10.45
CA GLY A 29 10.95 -5.11 9.91
C GLY A 29 10.41 -6.24 10.80
N GLY A 30 9.07 -6.36 10.86
CA GLY A 30 8.38 -7.21 11.83
C GLY A 30 7.93 -6.45 13.09
N HIS A 31 8.50 -5.29 13.39
CA HIS A 31 8.04 -4.40 14.45
C HIS A 31 7.27 -3.19 13.89
N ARG A 32 6.33 -2.67 14.67
CA ARG A 32 5.96 -1.24 14.52
C ARG A 32 7.11 -0.39 15.03
N VAL A 33 7.34 0.76 14.43
CA VAL A 33 8.51 1.60 14.74
C VAL A 33 8.08 3.05 14.91
N VAL A 34 8.71 3.75 15.86
CA VAL A 34 8.69 5.21 15.94
C VAL A 34 10.03 5.72 15.44
N LEU A 35 10.03 6.51 14.37
CA LEU A 35 11.21 7.10 13.76
C LEU A 35 11.10 8.63 13.84
N PHE A 36 11.86 9.24 14.74
CA PHE A 36 11.84 10.68 15.01
C PHE A 36 13.05 11.37 14.38
N PHE A 37 12.82 12.10 13.30
CA PHE A 37 13.80 13.03 12.73
C PHE A 37 13.74 14.34 13.51
N PHE A 38 14.73 14.61 14.36
CA PHE A 38 14.68 15.77 15.26
C PHE A 38 15.67 16.89 14.91
N GLY A 39 16.54 16.66 13.93
CA GLY A 39 17.52 17.63 13.47
C GLY A 39 18.71 17.70 14.44
N SER A 40 18.70 18.66 15.37
CA SER A 40 19.79 18.90 16.31
C SER A 40 19.25 19.13 17.72
N SER A 41 19.88 18.54 18.73
CA SER A 41 19.56 18.85 20.14
C SER A 41 20.00 20.26 20.57
N ARG A 42 20.77 20.99 19.74
CA ARG A 42 21.02 22.42 20.00
C ARG A 42 19.76 23.27 19.85
N VAL A 43 18.75 22.79 19.13
CA VAL A 43 17.44 23.42 19.07
C VAL A 43 16.68 23.07 20.36
N PRO A 44 16.34 24.04 21.23
CA PRO A 44 15.78 23.75 22.56
C PRO A 44 14.50 22.89 22.51
N ARG A 45 13.70 23.09 21.48
CA ARG A 45 12.48 22.31 21.26
C ARG A 45 12.78 20.85 20.92
N SER A 46 13.73 20.60 20.02
CA SER A 46 14.14 19.24 19.67
C SER A 46 14.77 18.53 20.87
N ALA A 47 15.62 19.22 21.65
CA ALA A 47 16.18 18.69 22.90
C ALA A 47 15.09 18.25 23.88
N ARG A 48 14.10 19.11 24.11
CA ARG A 48 12.97 18.81 25.00
C ARG A 48 12.20 17.58 24.52
N LEU A 49 11.84 17.51 23.24
CA LEU A 49 11.10 16.36 22.69
C LEU A 49 11.90 15.06 22.75
N VAL A 50 13.21 15.11 22.51
CA VAL A 50 14.10 13.95 22.69
C VAL A 50 14.09 13.50 24.14
N GLN A 51 14.20 14.43 25.10
CA GLN A 51 14.13 14.11 26.53
C GLN A 51 12.78 13.49 26.91
N GLU A 52 11.67 14.03 26.41
CA GLU A 52 10.33 13.47 26.64
C GLU A 52 10.20 12.06 26.06
N PHE A 53 10.64 11.80 24.83
CA PHE A 53 10.67 10.43 24.28
C PHE A 53 11.57 9.48 25.09
N CYS A 54 12.70 9.98 25.61
CA CYS A 54 13.57 9.20 26.49
C CYS A 54 12.91 8.81 27.82
N GLN A 55 11.88 9.52 28.29
CA GLN A 55 11.10 9.11 29.46
C GLN A 55 10.18 7.90 29.16
N TYR A 56 9.90 7.63 27.88
CA TYR A 56 9.01 6.57 27.41
C TYR A 56 9.72 5.27 27.02
N GLN A 57 11.04 5.13 27.22
CA GLN A 57 11.83 3.95 26.81
C GLN A 57 11.28 2.63 27.35
N ALA A 58 10.87 2.60 28.63
CA ALA A 58 10.26 1.41 29.23
C ALA A 58 8.94 1.01 28.56
N GLN A 59 8.14 1.99 28.12
CA GLN A 59 6.87 1.73 27.41
C GLN A 59 7.10 1.24 25.98
N PHE A 60 8.10 1.80 25.27
CA PHE A 60 8.52 1.28 23.96
C PHE A 60 8.92 -0.20 24.04
N ALA A 61 9.67 -0.58 25.08
CA ALA A 61 10.00 -1.97 25.35
C ALA A 61 8.76 -2.82 25.67
N ALA A 62 7.87 -2.34 26.53
CA ALA A 62 6.65 -3.05 26.91
C ALA A 62 5.70 -3.29 25.72
N PHE A 63 5.60 -2.34 24.80
CA PHE A 63 4.79 -2.47 23.58
C PHE A 63 5.51 -3.20 22.44
N ASN A 64 6.79 -3.56 22.62
CA ASN A 64 7.63 -4.14 21.59
C ASN A 64 7.75 -3.24 20.33
N ILE A 65 7.79 -1.92 20.53
CA ILE A 65 7.87 -0.88 19.50
C ILE A 65 9.22 -0.18 19.61
N PRO A 66 10.18 -0.45 18.72
CA PRO A 66 11.44 0.28 18.70
C PRO A 66 11.25 1.78 18.39
N PHE A 67 12.00 2.61 19.12
CA PHE A 67 12.15 4.03 18.90
C PHE A 67 13.54 4.35 18.33
N PHE A 68 13.58 5.17 17.29
CA PHE A 68 14.79 5.69 16.69
C PHE A 68 14.73 7.21 16.62
N GLY A 69 15.67 7.89 17.25
CA GLY A 69 15.91 9.31 17.01
C GLY A 69 16.98 9.51 15.94
N VAL A 70 16.76 10.40 14.97
CA VAL A 70 17.73 10.73 13.91
C VAL A 70 18.21 12.16 14.09
N SER A 71 19.53 12.31 14.28
CA SER A 71 20.21 13.61 14.37
C SER A 71 21.07 13.86 13.15
N ILE A 72 21.16 15.13 12.74
CA ILE A 72 22.13 15.64 11.77
C ILE A 72 23.32 16.35 12.43
N ASP A 73 23.33 16.47 13.77
CA ASP A 73 24.35 17.22 14.52
C ASP A 73 25.41 16.29 15.13
N PRO A 74 26.69 16.42 14.74
CA PRO A 74 27.77 15.61 15.32
C PRO A 74 27.93 15.73 16.83
N ASP A 75 27.50 16.83 17.43
CA ASP A 75 27.59 16.99 18.89
C ASP A 75 26.59 16.09 19.62
N ASP A 76 25.52 15.63 18.97
CA ASP A 76 24.45 14.82 19.58
C ASP A 76 24.88 13.37 19.90
N VAL A 77 26.11 12.97 19.58
CA VAL A 77 26.65 11.65 19.95
C VAL A 77 26.63 11.38 21.45
N HIS A 78 26.60 12.42 22.28
CA HIS A 78 26.45 12.32 23.73
C HIS A 78 25.09 11.73 24.16
N LEU A 79 24.05 11.85 23.32
CA LEU A 79 22.71 11.32 23.62
C LEU A 79 22.68 9.79 23.80
N LYS A 80 23.73 9.08 23.35
CA LYS A 80 23.90 7.65 23.61
C LYS A 80 23.83 7.32 25.11
N ASP A 81 24.27 8.25 25.97
CA ASP A 81 24.34 8.06 27.41
C ASP A 81 22.95 8.13 28.07
N ALA A 82 21.94 8.63 27.36
CA ALA A 82 20.54 8.68 27.81
C ALA A 82 19.76 7.39 27.51
N ILE A 83 20.36 6.41 26.83
CA ILE A 83 19.70 5.15 26.45
C ILE A 83 19.78 4.16 27.61
N GLU A 84 18.63 3.82 28.18
CA GLU A 84 18.47 2.79 29.21
C GLU A 84 18.03 1.44 28.61
N TYR A 85 17.30 1.46 27.48
CA TYR A 85 16.76 0.28 26.81
C TYR A 85 17.33 0.11 25.39
N PRO A 86 18.62 -0.27 25.22
CA PRO A 86 19.31 -0.26 23.93
C PRO A 86 18.73 -1.22 22.88
N THR A 87 17.96 -2.23 23.30
CA THR A 87 17.22 -3.12 22.38
C THR A 87 16.15 -2.34 21.61
N TYR A 88 15.42 -1.45 22.29
CA TYR A 88 14.27 -0.75 21.74
C TYR A 88 14.55 0.70 21.39
N CYS A 89 15.52 1.36 22.00
CA CYS A 89 15.78 2.78 21.80
C CYS A 89 17.20 2.99 21.27
N LYS A 90 17.32 3.68 20.12
CA LYS A 90 18.59 3.99 19.47
C LYS A 90 18.58 5.40 18.91
N PHE A 91 19.75 6.03 18.84
CA PHE A 91 19.94 7.20 17.99
C PHE A 91 20.73 6.82 16.74
N LEU A 92 20.37 7.43 15.61
CA LEU A 92 20.98 7.27 14.30
C LEU A 92 21.57 8.62 13.86
N TRP A 93 22.71 8.55 13.19
CA TRP A 93 23.57 9.69 12.91
C TRP A 93 23.59 10.01 11.41
N ASP A 94 22.72 10.92 10.98
CA ASP A 94 22.59 11.41 9.60
C ASP A 94 23.38 12.70 9.38
N PHE A 95 24.67 12.69 9.71
CA PHE A 95 25.52 13.90 9.68
C PHE A 95 25.74 14.49 8.29
N ASN A 96 25.36 13.78 7.23
CA ASN A 96 25.38 14.27 5.85
C ASN A 96 24.00 14.75 5.36
N GLN A 97 22.97 14.69 6.22
CA GLN A 97 21.59 15.08 5.93
C GLN A 97 20.94 14.31 4.76
N GLU A 98 21.55 13.26 4.24
CA GLU A 98 21.07 12.54 3.05
C GLU A 98 19.74 11.85 3.33
N ILE A 99 19.61 11.21 4.50
CA ILE A 99 18.37 10.49 4.86
C ILE A 99 17.28 11.49 5.22
N SER A 100 17.60 12.55 5.97
CA SER A 100 16.65 13.61 6.30
C SER A 100 16.11 14.32 5.04
N GLN A 101 16.93 14.51 4.00
CA GLN A 101 16.48 15.01 2.69
C GLN A 101 15.57 14.02 1.98
N ARG A 102 15.95 12.73 1.92
CA ARG A 102 15.11 11.65 1.33
C ARG A 102 13.74 11.56 2.00
N PHE A 103 13.66 11.80 3.31
CA PHE A 103 12.42 11.82 4.08
C PHE A 103 11.62 13.13 3.93
N GLY A 104 12.18 14.14 3.25
CA GLY A 104 11.54 15.44 3.03
C GLY A 104 11.39 16.28 4.30
N VAL A 105 12.21 16.01 5.32
CA VAL A 105 12.24 16.73 6.60
C VAL A 105 13.38 17.75 6.67
N CYS A 106 14.31 17.70 5.72
CA CYS A 106 15.43 18.62 5.58
C CYS A 106 15.49 19.15 4.15
N GLU A 107 15.62 20.47 4.01
CA GLU A 107 15.86 21.16 2.75
C GLU A 107 17.14 21.99 2.87
N LEU A 108 17.99 21.93 1.85
CA LEU A 108 19.23 22.70 1.77
C LEU A 108 19.03 23.86 0.80
N ASP A 109 19.30 25.07 1.26
CA ASP A 109 19.33 26.27 0.42
C ASP A 109 20.67 26.98 0.63
N GLN A 110 21.57 26.82 -0.33
CA GLN A 110 22.96 27.29 -0.24
C GLN A 110 23.66 26.69 1.00
N GLU A 111 23.94 27.51 2.02
CA GLU A 111 24.53 27.10 3.30
C GLU A 111 23.48 26.97 4.42
N ALA A 112 22.22 27.34 4.17
CA ALA A 112 21.15 27.26 5.15
C ALA A 112 20.51 25.87 5.15
N VAL A 113 20.31 25.34 6.35
CA VAL A 113 19.60 24.07 6.59
C VAL A 113 18.22 24.40 7.14
N TYR A 114 17.17 24.08 6.37
CA TYR A 114 15.79 24.16 6.83
C TYR A 114 15.33 22.78 7.27
N TYR A 115 15.05 22.61 8.56
CA TYR A 115 14.66 21.34 9.15
C TYR A 115 13.27 21.41 9.77
N THR A 116 12.39 20.47 9.41
CA THR A 116 11.08 20.30 10.03
C THR A 116 11.09 18.99 10.83
N PRO A 117 11.31 19.04 12.16
CA PRO A 117 11.29 17.84 12.97
C PRO A 117 9.98 17.07 12.78
N THR A 118 10.08 15.75 12.60
CA THR A 118 8.92 14.93 12.21
C THR A 118 9.04 13.54 12.79
N VAL A 119 7.95 13.03 13.36
CA VAL A 119 7.84 11.63 13.79
C VAL A 119 7.06 10.83 12.76
N PHE A 120 7.64 9.72 12.32
CA PHE A 120 6.97 8.70 11.53
C PHE A 120 6.65 7.50 12.42
N VAL A 121 5.40 7.05 12.40
CA VAL A 121 5.01 5.76 12.97
C VAL A 121 4.86 4.78 11.82
N LEU A 122 5.57 3.65 11.88
CA LEU A 122 5.65 2.66 10.81
C LEU A 122 4.98 1.34 11.23
N ASP A 123 4.45 0.61 10.25
CA ASP A 123 3.98 -0.76 10.42
C ASP A 123 5.13 -1.79 10.33
N ARG A 124 4.78 -3.07 10.50
CA ARG A 124 5.73 -4.20 10.44
C ARG A 124 6.42 -4.38 9.08
N ASN A 125 5.87 -3.78 8.02
CA ASN A 125 6.43 -3.79 6.68
C ASN A 125 7.18 -2.50 6.34
N LEU A 126 7.43 -1.65 7.35
CA LEU A 126 8.08 -0.34 7.23
C LEU A 126 7.31 0.61 6.29
N ARG A 127 5.97 0.58 6.38
CA ARG A 127 5.09 1.54 5.72
C ARG A 127 4.53 2.51 6.74
N VAL A 128 4.33 3.75 6.32
CA VAL A 128 3.84 4.82 7.19
C VAL A 128 2.42 4.51 7.65
N LEU A 129 2.22 4.41 8.96
CA LEU A 129 0.90 4.44 9.59
C LEU A 129 0.45 5.88 9.80
N GLN A 130 1.36 6.73 10.28
CA GLN A 130 1.07 8.13 10.57
C GLN A 130 2.32 8.99 10.54
N VAL A 131 2.16 10.25 10.13
CA VAL A 131 3.21 11.29 10.16
C VAL A 131 2.78 12.39 11.13
N PHE A 132 3.68 12.78 12.03
CA PHE A 132 3.50 13.88 12.98
C PHE A 132 4.59 14.94 12.76
N PRO A 133 4.35 15.92 11.88
CA PRO A 133 5.21 17.09 11.77
C PRO A 133 5.16 17.92 13.07
N VAL A 134 6.30 18.40 13.52
CA VAL A 134 6.42 19.26 14.70
C VAL A 134 6.17 20.72 14.28
N GLU A 135 4.90 21.05 14.03
CA GLU A 135 4.49 22.36 13.47
C GLU A 135 4.05 23.38 14.55
N ASP A 136 3.50 22.93 15.69
CA ASP A 136 2.81 23.82 16.64
C ASP A 136 3.77 24.45 17.68
N PRO A 137 4.03 25.76 17.70
CA PRO A 137 4.96 26.39 18.65
C PRO A 137 4.60 26.24 20.14
N GLN A 138 3.37 25.83 20.49
CA GLN A 138 2.82 25.89 21.86
C GLN A 138 2.45 24.54 22.48
N GLY A 139 2.56 23.43 21.75
CA GLY A 139 2.02 22.14 22.22
C GLY A 139 2.90 21.41 23.24
N ASP A 140 2.59 21.54 24.52
CA ASP A 140 3.20 20.78 25.64
C ASP A 140 2.87 19.27 25.64
N GLU A 141 2.09 18.79 24.67
CA GLU A 141 1.55 17.41 24.62
C GLU A 141 1.94 16.64 23.34
N PHE A 142 2.98 17.07 22.59
CA PHE A 142 3.32 16.46 21.31
C PHE A 142 3.63 14.95 21.43
N VAL A 143 4.52 14.58 22.37
CA VAL A 143 4.90 13.19 22.59
C VAL A 143 3.71 12.36 23.06
N ASP A 144 2.88 12.91 23.95
CA ASP A 144 1.68 12.25 24.45
C ASP A 144 0.68 11.92 23.32
N ARG A 145 0.54 12.80 22.32
CA ARG A 145 -0.28 12.49 21.12
C ARG A 145 0.27 11.32 20.31
N VAL A 146 1.59 11.23 20.16
CA VAL A 146 2.22 10.08 19.49
C VAL A 146 1.98 8.81 20.30
N MET A 147 2.17 8.85 21.62
CA MET A 147 1.95 7.69 22.50
C MET A 147 0.48 7.26 22.52
N ALA A 148 -0.46 8.20 22.57
CA ALA A 148 -1.89 7.93 22.49
C ALA A 148 -2.28 7.26 21.17
N PHE A 149 -1.66 7.67 20.05
CA PHE A 149 -1.84 6.98 18.77
C PHE A 149 -1.35 5.54 18.83
N LEU A 150 -0.16 5.27 19.39
CA LEU A 150 0.38 3.92 19.53
C LEU A 150 -0.54 3.01 20.37
N GLN A 151 -1.12 3.55 21.44
CA GLN A 151 -2.07 2.83 22.30
C GLN A 151 -3.39 2.47 21.60
N GLN A 152 -3.77 3.21 20.56
CA GLN A 152 -4.97 2.92 19.76
C GLN A 152 -4.73 1.88 18.65
N LEU A 153 -3.46 1.56 18.35
CA LEU A 153 -3.16 0.58 17.33
C LEU A 153 -3.54 -0.83 17.82
N PRO A 154 -4.13 -1.68 16.97
CA PRO A 154 -4.56 -3.01 17.37
C PRO A 154 -3.37 -3.85 17.80
N GLU A 155 -3.53 -4.66 18.85
CA GLU A 155 -2.50 -5.65 19.22
C GLU A 155 -2.32 -6.67 18.09
N PHE A 156 -1.10 -7.17 17.96
CA PHE A 156 -0.84 -8.28 17.04
C PHE A 156 -1.07 -9.59 17.75
N ASP A 157 -1.64 -10.55 17.03
CA ASP A 157 -1.67 -11.93 17.49
C ASP A 157 -0.25 -12.42 17.80
N PRO A 158 -0.07 -13.21 18.87
CA PRO A 158 1.22 -13.79 19.19
C PRO A 158 1.70 -14.70 18.04
N PRO A 159 3.03 -14.91 17.90
CA PRO A 159 3.56 -15.84 16.92
C PRO A 159 2.89 -17.21 17.02
N CYS A 160 2.36 -17.69 15.90
CA CYS A 160 1.68 -18.98 15.83
C CYS A 160 2.22 -19.80 14.65
N MET A 161 1.93 -21.12 14.68
CA MET A 161 2.28 -21.99 13.56
C MET A 161 1.52 -21.58 12.30
N ALA A 162 2.25 -21.40 11.21
CA ALA A 162 1.64 -21.01 9.94
C ALA A 162 0.64 -22.07 9.47
N ALA A 163 -0.59 -21.64 9.15
CA ALA A 163 -1.52 -22.45 8.40
C ALA A 163 -1.18 -22.44 6.91
N ARG A 164 -1.61 -23.47 6.17
CA ARG A 164 -1.59 -23.41 4.71
C ARG A 164 -2.51 -22.26 4.27
N GLN A 165 -1.98 -21.34 3.48
CA GLN A 165 -2.70 -20.17 2.96
C GLN A 165 -2.41 -19.98 1.48
N ALA A 166 -3.26 -19.21 0.80
CA ALA A 166 -3.02 -18.80 -0.57
C ALA A 166 -1.80 -17.88 -0.68
N PRO A 167 -1.00 -17.96 -1.76
CA PRO A 167 0.15 -17.09 -1.99
C PRO A 167 -0.34 -15.73 -2.49
N ILE A 168 -0.98 -15.00 -1.60
CA ILE A 168 -1.52 -13.66 -1.85
C ILE A 168 -0.80 -12.64 -0.99
N LEU A 169 -0.83 -11.39 -1.42
CA LEU A 169 -0.27 -10.27 -0.70
C LEU A 169 -1.38 -9.32 -0.26
N THR A 170 -1.52 -9.14 1.05
CA THR A 170 -2.41 -8.17 1.68
C THR A 170 -1.65 -6.87 1.93
N ILE A 171 -2.17 -5.77 1.39
CA ILE A 171 -1.58 -4.44 1.46
C ILE A 171 -2.57 -3.51 2.18
N PRO A 172 -2.48 -3.38 3.52
CA PRO A 172 -3.33 -2.47 4.27
C PRO A 172 -3.04 -1.01 3.91
N HIS A 173 -4.01 -0.13 4.13
CA HIS A 173 -3.87 1.32 3.89
C HIS A 173 -3.32 1.65 2.49
N ALA A 174 -3.68 0.86 1.46
CA ALA A 174 -3.28 1.15 0.09
C ALA A 174 -3.91 2.48 -0.37
N VAL A 175 -5.17 2.70 -0.03
CA VAL A 175 -5.93 3.91 -0.34
C VAL A 175 -6.67 4.40 0.91
N ASP A 176 -6.80 5.71 1.08
CA ASP A 176 -7.54 6.27 2.21
C ASP A 176 -9.06 6.15 2.05
N ARG A 177 -9.79 6.35 3.16
CA ARG A 177 -11.25 6.24 3.19
C ARG A 177 -11.96 7.27 2.30
N SER A 178 -11.37 8.45 2.10
CA SER A 178 -11.97 9.53 1.30
C SER A 178 -11.98 9.18 -0.18
N LEU A 179 -10.88 8.60 -0.69
CA LEU A 179 -10.81 8.10 -2.05
C LEU A 179 -11.69 6.86 -2.22
N CYS A 180 -11.76 5.97 -1.22
CA CYS A 180 -12.70 4.85 -1.25
C CYS A 180 -14.15 5.33 -1.42
N GLN A 181 -14.57 6.33 -0.64
CA GLN A 181 -15.91 6.90 -0.73
C GLN A 181 -16.15 7.55 -2.10
N ARG A 182 -15.19 8.34 -2.60
CA ARG A 182 -15.31 8.96 -3.93
C ARG A 182 -15.45 7.94 -5.07
N LEU A 183 -14.80 6.79 -4.96
CA LEU A 183 -14.94 5.70 -5.95
C LEU A 183 -16.34 5.08 -5.91
N ILE A 184 -16.91 4.94 -4.72
CA ILE A 184 -18.31 4.51 -4.54
C ILE A 184 -19.25 5.57 -5.10
N ASP A 185 -19.05 6.85 -4.77
CA ASP A 185 -19.89 7.96 -5.27
C ASP A 185 -19.85 8.03 -6.81
N HIS A 186 -18.68 7.80 -7.42
CA HIS A 186 -18.52 7.71 -8.87
C HIS A 186 -19.35 6.57 -9.47
N TYR A 187 -19.36 5.41 -8.80
CA TYR A 187 -20.21 4.29 -9.21
C TYR A 187 -21.70 4.64 -9.09
N GLU A 188 -22.13 5.21 -7.97
CA GLU A 188 -23.55 5.52 -7.72
C GLU A 188 -24.07 6.59 -8.69
N PHE A 189 -23.23 7.58 -9.02
CA PHE A 189 -23.57 8.62 -9.98
C PHE A 189 -23.68 8.08 -11.41
N THR A 190 -22.74 7.20 -11.82
CA THR A 190 -22.67 6.70 -13.20
C THR A 190 -23.68 5.58 -13.45
N GLY A 191 -23.91 4.73 -12.44
CA GLY A 191 -24.69 3.50 -12.54
C GLY A 191 -23.89 2.36 -13.20
N GLY A 192 -23.69 1.26 -12.46
CA GLY A 192 -22.98 0.08 -13.00
C GLY A 192 -23.76 -0.67 -14.07
N GLU A 193 -23.04 -1.30 -15.00
CA GLU A 193 -23.61 -2.17 -16.04
C GLU A 193 -23.26 -3.63 -15.74
N GLU A 194 -24.13 -4.57 -16.14
CA GLU A 194 -23.84 -6.00 -16.00
C GLU A 194 -22.53 -6.37 -16.70
N SER A 195 -21.67 -7.10 -15.98
CA SER A 195 -20.31 -7.36 -16.43
C SER A 195 -20.06 -8.83 -16.70
N GLY A 196 -19.59 -9.13 -17.91
CA GLY A 196 -19.26 -10.50 -18.33
C GLY A 196 -17.90 -10.97 -17.86
N PHE A 197 -17.50 -12.15 -18.33
CA PHE A 197 -16.17 -12.73 -18.15
C PHE A 197 -15.64 -13.24 -19.49
N MET A 198 -14.33 -13.47 -19.56
CA MET A 198 -13.68 -13.86 -20.81
C MET A 198 -13.69 -15.38 -20.96
N ARG A 199 -14.13 -15.88 -22.13
CA ARG A 199 -13.94 -17.27 -22.56
C ARG A 199 -13.34 -17.31 -23.94
N GLU A 200 -12.65 -18.42 -24.23
CA GLU A 200 -12.24 -18.74 -25.58
C GLU A 200 -13.35 -19.52 -26.28
N VAL A 201 -13.83 -19.00 -27.41
CA VAL A 201 -14.83 -19.61 -28.29
C VAL A 201 -14.27 -19.56 -29.70
N GLU A 202 -14.14 -20.73 -30.34
CA GLU A 202 -13.60 -20.87 -31.70
C GLU A 202 -12.21 -20.19 -31.88
N GLY A 203 -11.36 -20.27 -30.85
CA GLY A 203 -10.01 -19.68 -30.86
C GLY A 203 -9.97 -18.15 -30.72
N LYS A 204 -11.13 -17.52 -30.45
CA LYS A 204 -11.23 -16.09 -30.12
C LYS A 204 -11.64 -15.89 -28.66
N THR A 205 -11.08 -14.88 -28.03
CA THR A 205 -11.51 -14.41 -26.71
C THR A 205 -12.76 -13.53 -26.86
N VAL A 206 -13.86 -13.95 -26.23
CA VAL A 206 -15.16 -13.27 -26.23
C VAL A 206 -15.60 -12.96 -24.80
N ALA A 207 -16.28 -11.84 -24.62
CA ALA A 207 -16.98 -11.52 -23.37
C ALA A 207 -18.34 -12.23 -23.35
N ILE A 208 -18.62 -12.97 -22.28
CA ILE A 208 -19.87 -13.73 -22.09
C ILE A 208 -20.58 -13.21 -20.85
N LEU A 209 -21.88 -12.96 -20.99
CA LEU A 209 -22.80 -12.73 -19.87
C LEU A 209 -23.49 -14.07 -19.54
N ASP A 210 -23.23 -14.58 -18.35
CA ASP A 210 -23.87 -15.79 -17.79
C ASP A 210 -24.10 -15.58 -16.30
N GLU A 211 -25.35 -15.34 -15.92
CA GLU A 211 -25.75 -15.05 -14.54
C GLU A 211 -25.56 -16.24 -13.59
N ASN A 212 -25.39 -17.46 -14.12
CA ASN A 212 -25.04 -18.62 -13.29
C ASN A 212 -23.53 -18.69 -13.00
N PHE A 213 -22.72 -17.90 -13.70
CA PHE A 213 -21.28 -17.83 -13.51
C PHE A 213 -20.83 -16.54 -12.82
N LYS A 214 -21.48 -15.42 -13.13
CA LYS A 214 -21.10 -14.11 -12.59
C LYS A 214 -22.31 -13.19 -12.48
N LYS A 215 -22.49 -12.59 -11.29
CA LYS A 215 -23.47 -11.54 -11.02
C LYS A 215 -22.76 -10.36 -10.38
N ARG A 216 -22.40 -9.38 -11.20
CA ARG A 216 -21.60 -8.22 -10.78
C ARG A 216 -21.79 -7.08 -11.76
N ARG A 217 -21.98 -5.89 -11.23
CA ARG A 217 -22.10 -4.67 -12.03
C ARG A 217 -20.82 -3.86 -11.93
N ASP A 218 -20.34 -3.37 -13.07
CA ASP A 218 -19.06 -2.70 -13.19
C ASP A 218 -19.24 -1.28 -13.73
N VAL A 219 -18.45 -0.33 -13.22
CA VAL A 219 -18.23 0.99 -13.82
C VAL A 219 -16.77 1.11 -14.22
N LEU A 220 -16.53 1.32 -15.50
CA LEU A 220 -15.21 1.68 -16.01
C LEU A 220 -14.91 3.14 -15.64
N ILE A 221 -13.82 3.36 -14.91
CA ILE A 221 -13.40 4.71 -14.54
C ILE A 221 -12.78 5.39 -15.77
N ARG A 222 -13.37 6.52 -16.19
CA ARG A 222 -12.87 7.35 -17.29
C ARG A 222 -12.47 8.76 -16.86
N ASP A 223 -12.83 9.16 -15.64
CA ASP A 223 -12.43 10.43 -15.07
C ASP A 223 -10.91 10.48 -14.91
N THR A 224 -10.26 11.40 -15.61
CA THR A 224 -8.80 11.47 -15.69
C THR A 224 -8.16 11.85 -14.36
N ALA A 225 -8.79 12.73 -13.58
CA ALA A 225 -8.28 13.16 -12.27
C ALA A 225 -8.39 12.04 -11.24
N LEU A 226 -9.45 11.23 -11.31
CA LEU A 226 -9.61 10.04 -10.48
C LEU A 226 -8.61 8.95 -10.87
N LEU A 227 -8.41 8.72 -12.17
CA LEU A 227 -7.40 7.78 -12.68
C LEU A 227 -5.99 8.17 -12.25
N GLU A 228 -5.62 9.45 -12.34
CA GLU A 228 -4.31 9.94 -11.90
C GLU A 228 -4.07 9.65 -10.42
N GLN A 229 -5.09 9.86 -9.58
CA GLN A 229 -4.99 9.56 -8.15
C GLN A 229 -4.85 8.06 -7.87
N ILE A 230 -5.64 7.21 -8.55
CA ILE A 230 -5.50 5.74 -8.42
C ILE A 230 -4.11 5.30 -8.86
N ASN A 231 -3.65 5.77 -10.03
CA ASN A 231 -2.35 5.40 -10.59
C ASN A 231 -1.21 5.82 -9.66
N THR A 232 -1.31 7.01 -9.07
CA THR A 232 -0.34 7.50 -8.09
C THR A 232 -0.22 6.54 -6.90
N PHE A 233 -1.32 6.07 -6.33
CA PHE A 233 -1.28 5.12 -5.22
C PHE A 233 -0.83 3.73 -5.63
N VAL A 234 -1.21 3.25 -6.82
CA VAL A 234 -0.70 1.98 -7.36
C VAL A 234 0.83 2.03 -7.43
N LEU A 235 1.38 3.06 -8.05
CA LEU A 235 2.84 3.20 -8.20
C LEU A 235 3.56 3.41 -6.87
N ARG A 236 2.98 4.19 -5.95
CA ARG A 236 3.62 4.51 -4.66
C ARG A 236 3.51 3.40 -3.62
N ARG A 237 2.42 2.63 -3.61
CA ARG A 237 2.06 1.75 -2.48
C ARG A 237 1.81 0.29 -2.85
N ILE A 238 1.46 0.02 -4.12
CA ILE A 238 1.21 -1.35 -4.59
C ILE A 238 2.44 -1.92 -5.29
N SER A 239 3.01 -1.20 -6.26
CA SER A 239 4.16 -1.66 -7.04
C SER A 239 5.37 -2.02 -6.19
N PRO A 240 5.79 -1.24 -5.16
CA PRO A 240 6.93 -1.59 -4.33
C PRO A 240 6.72 -2.89 -3.55
N GLU A 241 5.49 -3.13 -3.09
CA GLU A 241 5.15 -4.34 -2.32
C GLU A 241 5.15 -5.59 -3.21
N ILE A 242 4.67 -5.46 -4.46
CA ILE A 242 4.74 -6.55 -5.46
C ILE A 242 6.18 -6.84 -5.84
N LYS A 243 7.00 -5.81 -6.06
CA LYS A 243 8.43 -5.95 -6.32
C LYS A 243 9.15 -6.63 -5.14
N LYS A 244 8.84 -6.23 -3.91
CA LYS A 244 9.43 -6.81 -2.70
C LYS A 244 9.07 -8.28 -2.53
N ALA A 245 7.79 -8.63 -2.66
CA ALA A 245 7.29 -9.99 -2.38
C ALA A 245 7.51 -10.97 -3.54
N PHE A 246 7.41 -10.51 -4.78
CA PHE A 246 7.39 -11.37 -5.96
C PHE A 246 8.52 -11.09 -6.95
N GLN A 247 9.40 -10.13 -6.67
CA GLN A 247 10.49 -9.72 -7.56
C GLN A 247 10.02 -9.34 -8.97
N PHE A 248 8.79 -8.81 -9.07
CA PHE A 248 8.16 -8.43 -10.32
C PHE A 248 8.01 -6.91 -10.42
N GLU A 249 8.50 -6.32 -11.50
CA GLU A 249 8.38 -4.89 -11.79
C GLU A 249 7.11 -4.63 -12.62
N ILE A 250 6.16 -3.88 -12.06
CA ILE A 250 4.98 -3.46 -12.80
C ILE A 250 5.36 -2.29 -13.70
N THR A 251 5.25 -2.47 -15.01
CA THR A 251 5.44 -1.38 -15.97
C THR A 251 4.14 -0.99 -16.66
N ARG A 252 3.11 -1.83 -16.61
CA ARG A 252 1.80 -1.63 -17.24
C ARG A 252 0.68 -2.18 -16.37
N PHE A 253 -0.51 -1.62 -16.56
CA PHE A 253 -1.72 -2.14 -15.92
C PHE A 253 -2.95 -1.89 -16.77
N GLU A 254 -3.92 -2.80 -16.66
CA GLU A 254 -5.20 -2.63 -17.32
C GLU A 254 -6.03 -1.51 -16.66
N ARG A 255 -7.08 -1.11 -17.39
CA ARG A 255 -8.10 -0.17 -16.91
C ARG A 255 -8.64 -0.52 -15.52
N HIS A 256 -8.95 0.52 -14.75
CA HIS A 256 -9.54 0.42 -13.42
C HIS A 256 -11.07 0.35 -13.49
N VAL A 257 -11.66 -0.55 -12.70
CA VAL A 257 -13.10 -0.75 -12.64
C VAL A 257 -13.57 -0.71 -11.19
N VAL A 258 -14.63 0.04 -10.90
CA VAL A 258 -15.38 -0.11 -9.64
C VAL A 258 -16.45 -1.17 -9.87
N ALA A 259 -16.36 -2.27 -9.13
CA ALA A 259 -17.30 -3.37 -9.16
C ALA A 259 -18.23 -3.34 -7.94
N CYS A 260 -19.51 -3.65 -8.16
CA CYS A 260 -20.51 -3.80 -7.12
C CYS A 260 -21.13 -5.21 -7.16
N TYR A 261 -21.20 -5.85 -6.00
CA TYR A 261 -21.92 -7.09 -5.76
C TYR A 261 -23.05 -6.80 -4.77
N GLU A 262 -24.28 -7.18 -5.11
CA GLU A 262 -25.47 -6.82 -4.36
C GLU A 262 -26.11 -8.04 -3.69
N ALA A 263 -26.66 -7.89 -2.49
CA ALA A 263 -27.33 -8.99 -1.81
C ALA A 263 -28.61 -9.45 -2.50
N HIS A 264 -29.37 -8.54 -3.14
CA HIS A 264 -30.69 -8.85 -3.71
C HIS A 264 -30.65 -9.93 -4.79
N ASN A 265 -29.54 -10.04 -5.53
CA ASN A 265 -29.32 -11.06 -6.56
C ASN A 265 -28.24 -12.09 -6.16
N GLN A 266 -27.80 -12.05 -4.90
CA GLN A 266 -26.71 -12.85 -4.36
C GLN A 266 -25.40 -12.67 -5.16
N GLY A 267 -25.04 -11.43 -5.49
CA GLY A 267 -23.91 -11.08 -6.36
C GLY A 267 -22.64 -11.86 -6.02
N PHE A 268 -22.02 -12.47 -7.04
CA PHE A 268 -20.88 -13.38 -6.92
C PHE A 268 -20.05 -13.43 -8.20
N PHE A 269 -18.88 -14.07 -8.13
CA PHE A 269 -18.13 -14.46 -9.31
C PHE A 269 -17.52 -15.84 -9.09
N ASN A 270 -17.99 -16.84 -9.83
CA ASN A 270 -17.62 -18.24 -9.66
C ASN A 270 -16.14 -18.49 -9.96
N ARG A 271 -15.66 -19.67 -9.62
CA ARG A 271 -14.27 -20.10 -9.75
C ARG A 271 -13.73 -19.88 -11.16
N HIS A 272 -12.68 -19.07 -11.24
CA HIS A 272 -12.01 -18.75 -12.49
C HIS A 272 -10.52 -18.45 -12.29
N ARG A 273 -9.81 -18.34 -13.41
CA ARG A 273 -8.45 -17.80 -13.51
C ARG A 273 -8.51 -16.66 -14.51
N ASP A 274 -7.67 -15.65 -14.31
CA ASP A 274 -7.77 -14.39 -15.05
C ASP A 274 -6.91 -14.33 -16.31
N ASN A 275 -6.13 -15.38 -16.62
CA ASN A 275 -5.16 -15.39 -17.71
C ASN A 275 -5.24 -16.62 -18.64
N THR A 276 -6.36 -17.35 -18.64
CA THR A 276 -6.49 -18.61 -19.40
C THR A 276 -6.93 -18.44 -20.85
N THR A 277 -7.26 -17.22 -21.29
CA THR A 277 -7.61 -16.95 -22.70
C THR A 277 -6.48 -16.20 -23.40
N ARG A 278 -6.35 -16.32 -24.72
CA ARG A 278 -5.33 -15.57 -25.48
C ARG A 278 -5.38 -14.06 -25.21
N GLY A 279 -6.57 -13.48 -25.11
CA GLY A 279 -6.75 -12.05 -24.84
C GLY A 279 -6.32 -11.62 -23.43
N THR A 280 -6.21 -12.55 -22.49
CA THR A 280 -5.94 -12.28 -21.07
C THR A 280 -4.60 -12.86 -20.58
N ALA A 281 -3.92 -13.64 -21.42
CA ALA A 281 -2.66 -14.34 -21.10
C ALA A 281 -1.52 -13.45 -20.59
N HIS A 282 -1.55 -12.16 -20.90
CA HIS A 282 -0.56 -11.17 -20.46
C HIS A 282 -0.70 -10.78 -18.97
N ARG A 283 -1.85 -11.05 -18.34
CA ARG A 283 -2.10 -10.65 -16.96
C ARG A 283 -1.28 -11.50 -15.99
N ARG A 284 -0.49 -10.84 -15.14
CA ARG A 284 0.34 -11.51 -14.12
C ARG A 284 -0.29 -11.45 -12.75
N PHE A 285 -0.68 -10.25 -12.32
CA PHE A 285 -1.31 -10.04 -11.01
C PHE A 285 -2.68 -9.39 -11.16
N ALA A 286 -3.62 -9.82 -10.34
CA ALA A 286 -4.89 -9.16 -10.14
C ALA A 286 -4.86 -8.39 -8.82
N MET A 287 -5.48 -7.21 -8.82
CA MET A 287 -5.75 -6.44 -7.61
C MET A 287 -7.26 -6.42 -7.35
N THR A 288 -7.65 -6.74 -6.12
CA THR A 288 -8.94 -6.34 -5.57
C THR A 288 -8.68 -5.45 -4.35
N LEU A 289 -9.08 -4.19 -4.45
CA LEU A 289 -9.03 -3.22 -3.35
C LEU A 289 -10.44 -3.00 -2.84
N ASN A 290 -10.65 -3.22 -1.54
CA ASN A 290 -11.99 -3.19 -0.95
C ASN A 290 -12.36 -1.78 -0.51
N LEU A 291 -13.51 -1.30 -0.97
CA LEU A 291 -13.90 0.11 -0.84
C LEU A 291 -14.83 0.35 0.36
N ASN A 292 -15.48 -0.68 0.88
CA ASN A 292 -16.39 -0.56 2.02
C ASN A 292 -16.41 -1.82 2.89
N THR A 293 -16.94 -1.67 4.10
CA THR A 293 -17.33 -2.77 5.00
C THR A 293 -18.84 -2.68 5.26
N GLY A 294 -19.39 -3.56 6.13
CA GLY A 294 -20.83 -3.58 6.42
C GLY A 294 -21.67 -4.44 5.46
N TYR A 295 -21.06 -5.45 4.84
CA TYR A 295 -21.72 -6.48 4.05
C TYR A 295 -21.40 -7.87 4.59
N GLU A 296 -22.28 -8.85 4.33
CA GLU A 296 -22.03 -10.27 4.62
C GLU A 296 -21.88 -11.10 3.34
N GLY A 297 -21.15 -12.20 3.45
CA GLY A 297 -20.69 -12.96 2.28
C GLY A 297 -19.59 -12.19 1.51
N GLY A 298 -19.58 -12.27 0.18
CA GLY A 298 -18.70 -11.45 -0.67
C GLY A 298 -17.19 -11.70 -0.51
N CYS A 299 -16.81 -12.76 0.19
CA CYS A 299 -15.42 -13.09 0.47
C CYS A 299 -14.68 -13.57 -0.79
N LEU A 300 -13.40 -13.24 -0.88
CA LEU A 300 -12.50 -13.85 -1.85
C LEU A 300 -12.05 -15.21 -1.31
N TRP A 301 -12.02 -16.23 -2.17
CA TRP A 301 -11.61 -17.59 -1.79
C TRP A 301 -10.70 -18.22 -2.84
N PHE A 302 -9.65 -18.91 -2.38
CA PHE A 302 -8.66 -19.63 -3.18
C PHE A 302 -8.69 -21.13 -2.83
N PRO A 303 -9.61 -21.90 -3.40
CA PRO A 303 -9.89 -23.28 -2.97
C PRO A 303 -8.72 -24.26 -3.15
N GLU A 304 -7.73 -23.94 -4.00
CA GLU A 304 -6.53 -24.78 -4.18
C GLU A 304 -5.53 -24.69 -3.01
N TYR A 305 -5.66 -23.67 -2.16
CA TYR A 305 -4.68 -23.37 -1.11
C TYR A 305 -5.24 -23.51 0.31
N GLY A 306 -6.57 -23.58 0.46
CA GLY A 306 -7.20 -23.84 1.74
C GLY A 306 -8.66 -23.40 1.78
N THR A 307 -9.23 -23.45 2.98
CA THR A 307 -10.64 -23.09 3.26
C THR A 307 -10.77 -21.67 3.81
N GLN A 308 -9.67 -20.91 3.89
CA GLN A 308 -9.68 -19.56 4.41
C GLN A 308 -10.38 -18.61 3.43
N LEU A 309 -11.23 -17.76 3.99
CA LEU A 309 -11.95 -16.71 3.28
C LEU A 309 -11.29 -15.37 3.58
N TYR A 310 -11.11 -14.56 2.55
CA TYR A 310 -10.46 -13.26 2.65
C TYR A 310 -11.50 -12.15 2.50
N ARG A 311 -11.62 -11.34 3.55
CA ARG A 311 -12.47 -10.14 3.58
C ARG A 311 -11.60 -8.95 4.03
N PRO A 312 -10.93 -8.26 3.10
CA PRO A 312 -10.05 -7.15 3.42
C PRO A 312 -10.82 -5.95 3.99
N ASP A 313 -10.14 -5.12 4.77
CA ASP A 313 -10.68 -3.89 5.34
C ASP A 313 -10.90 -2.79 4.28
N VAL A 314 -11.50 -1.66 4.68
CA VAL A 314 -11.65 -0.50 3.79
C VAL A 314 -10.27 0.06 3.42
N GLY A 315 -10.02 0.22 2.13
CA GLY A 315 -8.77 0.75 1.60
C GLY A 315 -7.62 -0.27 1.57
N GLU A 316 -7.89 -1.52 1.92
CA GLU A 316 -6.93 -2.63 1.82
C GLU A 316 -6.99 -3.29 0.44
N ALA A 317 -5.83 -3.59 -0.13
CA ALA A 317 -5.70 -4.31 -1.38
C ALA A 317 -5.24 -5.76 -1.15
N ILE A 318 -5.82 -6.68 -1.92
CA ILE A 318 -5.31 -8.04 -2.08
C ILE A 318 -4.75 -8.17 -3.48
N ILE A 319 -3.49 -8.57 -3.56
CA ILE A 319 -2.79 -8.89 -4.81
C ILE A 319 -2.57 -10.39 -4.90
N PHE A 320 -2.86 -10.97 -6.05
CA PHE A 320 -2.66 -12.39 -6.28
C PHE A 320 -2.34 -12.68 -7.74
N SER A 321 -1.67 -13.81 -8.01
CA SER A 321 -1.38 -14.22 -9.38
C SER A 321 -2.69 -14.51 -10.13
N CYS A 322 -2.81 -14.01 -11.36
CA CYS A 322 -3.95 -14.29 -12.24
C CYS A 322 -4.11 -15.78 -12.57
N SER A 323 -3.06 -16.57 -12.34
CA SER A 323 -3.08 -18.02 -12.50
C SER A 323 -3.75 -18.74 -11.33
N LEU A 324 -4.08 -18.10 -10.21
CA LEU A 324 -4.72 -18.76 -9.06
C LEU A 324 -6.22 -18.95 -9.28
N LEU A 325 -6.75 -20.12 -8.91
CA LEU A 325 -8.18 -20.40 -9.00
C LEU A 325 -8.81 -19.67 -7.85
N HIS A 326 -9.74 -18.78 -8.16
CA HIS A 326 -10.37 -17.96 -7.15
C HIS A 326 -11.82 -17.65 -7.47
N GLU A 327 -12.58 -17.32 -6.44
CA GLU A 327 -13.97 -16.89 -6.55
C GLU A 327 -14.29 -15.79 -5.54
N VAL A 328 -15.35 -15.04 -5.84
CA VAL A 328 -16.02 -14.17 -4.88
C VAL A 328 -17.31 -14.85 -4.46
N THR A 329 -17.40 -15.27 -3.20
CA THR A 329 -18.59 -15.93 -2.65
C THR A 329 -19.80 -14.99 -2.70
N PRO A 330 -21.04 -15.51 -2.75
CA PRO A 330 -22.24 -14.68 -2.79
C PRO A 330 -22.30 -13.63 -1.69
N VAL A 331 -22.65 -12.39 -2.03
CA VAL A 331 -23.05 -11.37 -1.06
C VAL A 331 -24.45 -11.71 -0.57
N THR A 332 -24.61 -11.83 0.75
CA THR A 332 -25.89 -12.22 1.37
C THR A 332 -26.59 -11.06 2.07
N GLN A 333 -25.84 -10.01 2.45
CA GLN A 333 -26.39 -8.78 3.00
C GLN A 333 -25.58 -7.56 2.54
N GLY A 334 -26.26 -6.44 2.31
CA GLY A 334 -25.62 -5.18 1.90
C GLY A 334 -25.12 -5.18 0.46
N ARG A 335 -24.12 -4.32 0.20
CA ARG A 335 -23.45 -4.16 -1.08
C ARG A 335 -21.95 -4.15 -0.85
N ARG A 336 -21.21 -4.92 -1.66
CA ARG A 336 -19.74 -4.93 -1.66
C ARG A 336 -19.24 -4.15 -2.86
N PHE A 337 -18.39 -3.17 -2.60
CA PHE A 337 -17.69 -2.39 -3.61
C PHE A 337 -16.20 -2.71 -3.61
N ALA A 338 -15.64 -2.91 -4.81
CA ALA A 338 -14.21 -3.14 -4.98
C ALA A 338 -13.66 -2.41 -6.20
N LEU A 339 -12.45 -1.86 -6.07
CA LEU A 339 -11.65 -1.40 -7.19
C LEU A 339 -10.82 -2.57 -7.72
N LEU A 340 -10.91 -2.83 -9.03
CA LEU A 340 -10.26 -3.95 -9.70
C LEU A 340 -9.30 -3.46 -10.78
N SER A 341 -8.14 -4.11 -10.88
CA SER A 341 -7.16 -3.90 -11.95
C SER A 341 -6.30 -5.14 -12.17
N PHE A 342 -5.57 -5.18 -13.29
CA PHE A 342 -4.61 -6.22 -13.62
C PHE A 342 -3.26 -5.60 -13.94
N PHE A 343 -2.18 -6.24 -13.49
CA PHE A 343 -0.81 -5.74 -13.63
C PHE A 343 0.04 -6.71 -14.44
N TYR A 344 0.95 -6.15 -15.24
CA TYR A 344 1.86 -6.88 -16.13
C TYR A 344 3.06 -6.01 -16.51
N ASP A 345 4.03 -6.59 -17.21
CA ASP A 345 5.26 -5.90 -17.61
C ASP A 345 5.32 -5.59 -19.13
N ASP A 346 6.44 -5.07 -19.59
CA ASP A 346 6.64 -4.70 -21.00
C ASP A 346 6.82 -5.92 -21.92
N GLU A 347 7.24 -7.07 -21.39
CA GLU A 347 7.30 -8.32 -22.17
C GLU A 347 5.89 -8.87 -22.39
N ASP A 348 5.07 -8.84 -21.34
CA ASP A 348 3.66 -9.20 -21.39
C ASP A 348 2.84 -8.25 -22.26
N ALA A 349 3.22 -6.97 -22.33
CA ALA A 349 2.63 -6.02 -23.26
C ALA A 349 2.85 -6.45 -24.72
N LYS A 350 4.01 -7.01 -25.07
CA LYS A 350 4.28 -7.56 -26.41
C LYS A 350 3.40 -8.77 -26.69
N LEU A 351 3.22 -9.66 -25.71
CA LEU A 351 2.30 -10.80 -25.82
C LEU A 351 0.85 -10.33 -26.04
N ARG A 352 0.41 -9.32 -25.29
CA ARG A 352 -0.91 -8.70 -25.47
C ARG A 352 -1.11 -8.18 -26.88
N GLU A 353 -0.10 -7.49 -27.44
CA GLU A 353 -0.16 -6.98 -28.82
C GLU A 353 -0.25 -8.10 -29.85
N GLN A 354 0.59 -9.14 -29.71
CA GLN A 354 0.55 -10.32 -30.59
C GLN A 354 -0.80 -11.02 -30.56
N ASN A 355 -1.46 -11.07 -29.39
CA ASN A 355 -2.73 -11.72 -29.19
C ASN A 355 -3.94 -10.86 -29.57
N ARG A 356 -3.75 -9.58 -29.92
CA ARG A 356 -4.84 -8.66 -30.30
C ARG A 356 -5.73 -9.23 -31.42
N LYS A 357 -5.14 -9.97 -32.37
CA LYS A 357 -5.84 -10.66 -33.47
C LYS A 357 -6.82 -11.75 -33.02
N TYR A 358 -6.69 -12.25 -31.79
CA TYR A 358 -7.58 -13.26 -31.20
C TYR A 358 -8.69 -12.65 -30.33
N LEU A 359 -8.76 -11.32 -30.21
CA LEU A 359 -9.89 -10.65 -29.57
C LEU A 359 -11.05 -10.56 -30.56
N ALA A 360 -12.24 -11.00 -30.17
CA ALA A 360 -13.42 -10.82 -31.02
C ALA A 360 -13.79 -9.33 -31.13
N SER A 361 -13.97 -8.84 -32.35
CA SER A 361 -14.46 -7.50 -32.63
C SER A 361 -15.99 -7.49 -32.64
N THR A 362 -16.65 -7.20 -31.51
CA THR A 362 -18.05 -6.66 -31.38
C THR A 362 -18.44 -6.63 -29.89
N VAL A 363 -19.05 -5.59 -29.31
CA VAL A 363 -20.14 -4.66 -29.72
C VAL A 363 -19.83 -3.22 -29.26
N LYS A 364 -20.18 -2.21 -30.09
CA LYS A 364 -19.87 -0.76 -29.96
C LYS A 364 -18.42 -0.46 -29.58
N SER A 365 -17.62 -0.16 -30.61
CA SER A 365 -16.31 0.49 -30.46
C SER A 365 -16.45 1.82 -29.69
N THR A 366 -16.28 1.78 -28.38
CA THR A 366 -15.55 2.85 -27.70
C THR A 366 -14.18 2.95 -28.38
N PRO A 367 -13.68 4.16 -28.67
CA PRO A 367 -12.38 4.32 -29.31
C PRO A 367 -11.33 3.57 -28.48
N ALA A 368 -10.32 3.03 -29.18
CA ALA A 368 -9.20 2.38 -28.53
C ALA A 368 -8.73 3.25 -27.35
N PRO A 369 -8.50 2.65 -26.16
CA PRO A 369 -7.95 3.42 -25.06
C PRO A 369 -6.68 4.14 -25.55
N PRO A 370 -6.45 5.40 -25.15
CA PRO A 370 -5.18 6.05 -25.41
C PRO A 370 -4.05 5.11 -24.96
N PRO A 371 -2.88 5.14 -25.64
CA PRO A 371 -1.76 4.31 -25.23
C PRO A 371 -1.56 4.44 -23.72
N ASP A 372 -1.43 3.30 -23.02
CA ASP A 372 -1.17 3.28 -21.58
C ASP A 372 -0.07 4.32 -21.30
N PRO A 373 -0.28 5.26 -20.36
CA PRO A 373 0.76 6.24 -20.06
C PRO A 373 2.01 5.46 -19.70
N ALA A 374 3.06 5.62 -20.51
CA ALA A 374 4.37 5.10 -20.14
C ALA A 374 4.69 5.70 -18.77
N PRO A 375 5.06 4.90 -17.77
CA PRO A 375 5.55 5.47 -16.52
C PRO A 375 6.69 6.40 -16.91
N THR A 376 6.51 7.70 -16.65
CA THR A 376 7.61 8.64 -16.76
C THR A 376 8.65 8.14 -15.79
N HIS A 377 9.74 7.58 -16.33
CA HIS A 377 10.92 7.28 -15.57
C HIS A 377 11.43 8.60 -14.97
N THR A 378 11.00 8.93 -13.76
CA THR A 378 11.87 9.61 -12.81
C THR A 378 12.89 8.58 -12.39
N SER A 379 13.89 8.40 -13.23
CA SER A 379 15.20 7.92 -12.83
C SER A 379 15.74 8.90 -11.80
N ASP A 380 15.38 8.68 -10.53
CA ASP A 380 16.06 9.15 -9.31
C ASP A 380 15.43 8.47 -8.09
N VAL A 381 15.45 7.14 -8.10
CA VAL A 381 15.51 6.33 -6.88
C VAL A 381 16.56 5.26 -7.15
N MET A 382 17.83 5.67 -7.14
CA MET A 382 18.91 4.73 -6.87
C MET A 382 18.82 4.36 -5.38
N LEU A 383 18.95 3.06 -5.15
CA LEU A 383 19.08 2.32 -3.89
C LEU A 383 19.43 3.18 -2.65
#